data_AF-A0A7W1L8R4-F1
#
_entry.id   AF-A0A7W1L8R4-F1
#
_cell.length_a   1.000
_cell.length_b   1.000
_cell.length_c   1.000
_cell.angle_alpha   90.00
_cell.angle_beta   90.00
_cell.angle_gamma   90.00
#
_symmetry.space_group_name_H-M   'P 1'
#
loop_
_entity.id
_entity.type
_entity.pdbx_description
1 polymer ?
#
loop_
_entity_poly.entity_id
_entity_poly.type
_entity_poly.pdbx_seq_one_letter_code
_entity_poly.pdbx_strand_id
1 'polypeptide(L)'
;MRSYEQIDREKEAYVTAANKALSKMRDKSARWWNYSFSHSTFDLVVGDPQGNENILLSLTACEYLAGAMDWNEQQIEVIFKCDRTKQQRVWNFILQDESAGFKAIAGVFEWRKNFNLLKHLHLPSENVNNTDVI
;
A
#
# COMPACT_ATOMS: atom_id res chain seq x y z
N MET A 1 0.64 -27.72 -3.64
CA MET A 1 -0.26 -26.67 -4.20
C MET A 1 -1.27 -26.32 -3.12
N ARG A 2 -1.49 -25.04 -2.80
CA ARG A 2 -2.50 -24.61 -1.81
C ARG A 2 -3.90 -24.68 -2.42
N SER A 3 -4.92 -24.99 -1.61
CA SER A 3 -6.32 -24.90 -2.05
C SER A 3 -6.83 -23.46 -2.05
N TYR A 4 -7.89 -23.17 -2.81
CA TYR A 4 -8.53 -21.84 -2.82
C TYR A 4 -8.96 -21.41 -1.41
N GLU A 5 -9.58 -22.31 -0.65
CA GLU A 5 -10.04 -22.03 0.73
C GLU A 5 -8.88 -21.74 1.71
N GLN A 6 -7.70 -22.33 1.49
CA GLN A 6 -6.52 -22.01 2.29
C GLN A 6 -6.04 -20.60 1.98
N ILE A 7 -5.98 -20.24 0.69
CA ILE A 7 -5.57 -18.91 0.25
C ILE A 7 -6.55 -17.86 0.78
N ASP A 8 -7.86 -18.10 0.65
CA ASP A 8 -8.88 -17.16 1.11
C ASP A 8 -8.75 -16.88 2.62
N ARG A 9 -8.61 -17.94 3.44
CA ARG A 9 -8.39 -17.80 4.89
C ARG A 9 -7.10 -17.05 5.24
N GLU A 10 -6.00 -17.35 4.56
CA GLU A 10 -4.73 -16.65 4.75
C GLU A 10 -4.86 -15.16 4.43
N LYS A 11 -5.54 -14.81 3.33
CA LYS A 11 -5.73 -13.43 2.90
C LYS A 11 -6.71 -12.68 3.81
N GLU A 12 -7.80 -13.29 4.24
CA GLU A 12 -8.73 -12.71 5.20
C GLU A 12 -8.04 -12.41 6.54
N ALA A 13 -7.23 -13.35 7.05
CA ALA A 13 -6.46 -13.12 8.27
C ALA A 13 -5.43 -11.98 8.11
N TYR A 14 -4.76 -11.92 6.95
CA TYR A 14 -3.80 -10.86 6.64
C TYR A 14 -4.46 -9.48 6.54
N VAL A 15 -5.63 -9.39 5.90
CA VAL A 15 -6.44 -8.17 5.81
C VAL A 15 -7.00 -7.76 7.17
N THR A 16 -7.46 -8.72 7.97
CA THR A 16 -7.93 -8.45 9.35
C THR A 16 -6.80 -7.84 10.19
N ALA A 17 -5.58 -8.35 10.06
CA ALA A 17 -4.42 -7.79 10.75
C ALA A 17 -4.09 -6.36 10.29
N ALA A 18 -4.17 -6.08 8.98
CA ALA A 18 -3.97 -4.74 8.42
C ALA A 18 -5.02 -3.75 8.96
N ASN A 19 -6.30 -4.11 8.91
CA ASN A 19 -7.40 -3.28 9.40
C ASN A 19 -7.30 -3.00 10.90
N LYS A 20 -6.87 -4.00 11.70
CA LYS A 20 -6.61 -3.83 13.13
C LYS A 20 -5.45 -2.87 13.40
N ALA A 21 -4.46 -2.78 12.49
CA ALA A 21 -3.38 -1.81 12.61
C ALA A 21 -3.86 -0.41 12.22
N LEU A 22 -4.61 -0.28 11.11
CA LEU A 22 -5.18 0.98 10.63
C LEU A 22 -6.17 1.60 11.62
N SER A 23 -6.97 0.79 12.32
CA SER A 23 -7.93 1.27 13.33
C SER A 23 -7.25 1.90 14.55
N LYS A 24 -5.95 1.65 14.77
CA LYS A 24 -5.16 2.30 15.82
C LYS A 24 -4.50 3.59 15.36
N MET A 25 -4.69 3.97 14.10
CA MET A 25 -4.09 5.16 13.47
C MET A 25 -5.16 6.07 12.87
N ARG A 26 -6.36 6.07 13.46
CA ARG A 26 -7.50 6.88 12.98
C ARG A 26 -7.30 8.38 13.20
N ASP A 27 -6.42 8.75 14.11
CA ASP A 27 -5.99 10.13 14.37
C ASP A 27 -4.90 10.62 13.40
N LYS A 28 -4.39 9.73 12.53
CA LYS A 28 -3.28 10.03 11.62
C LYS A 28 -3.78 10.35 10.21
N SER A 29 -2.99 11.12 9.47
CA SER A 29 -3.23 11.37 8.05
C SER A 29 -2.80 10.18 7.19
N ALA A 30 -3.35 10.13 5.98
CA ALA A 30 -2.96 9.24 4.92
C ALA A 30 -2.51 10.05 3.70
N ARG A 31 -1.45 9.59 3.03
CA ARG A 31 -0.87 10.27 1.87
C ARG A 31 -0.41 9.27 0.82
N TRP A 32 -0.62 9.62 -0.45
CA TRP A 32 -0.03 8.94 -1.59
C TRP A 32 1.48 9.12 -1.55
N TRP A 33 2.20 8.01 -1.47
CA TRP A 33 3.66 8.03 -1.36
C TRP A 33 4.34 7.85 -2.71
N ASN A 34 3.92 6.85 -3.46
CA ASN A 34 4.52 6.52 -4.74
C ASN A 34 3.48 5.89 -5.69
N TYR A 35 3.62 6.16 -6.98
CA TYR A 35 2.85 5.50 -8.02
C TYR A 35 3.73 5.26 -9.24
N SER A 36 3.85 4.00 -9.67
CA SER A 36 4.52 3.65 -10.92
C SER A 36 3.48 3.20 -11.93
N PHE A 37 3.26 4.02 -12.96
CA PHE A 37 2.35 3.66 -14.05
C PHE A 37 2.86 2.42 -14.82
N SER A 38 4.15 2.38 -15.16
CA SER A 38 4.76 1.29 -15.94
C SER A 38 4.72 -0.07 -15.24
N HIS A 39 4.80 -0.09 -13.91
CA HIS A 39 4.71 -1.31 -13.11
C HIS A 39 3.35 -1.50 -12.45
N SER A 40 2.42 -0.55 -12.65
CA SER A 40 1.11 -0.50 -12.01
C SER A 40 1.21 -0.74 -10.49
N THR A 41 2.09 -0.01 -9.82
CA THR A 41 2.26 -0.08 -8.35
C THR A 41 1.80 1.22 -7.70
N PHE A 42 1.23 1.11 -6.51
CA PHE A 42 0.79 2.25 -5.71
C PHE A 42 1.14 2.02 -4.24
N ASP A 43 1.73 3.02 -3.61
CA ASP A 43 2.07 3.02 -2.20
C ASP A 43 1.33 4.16 -1.49
N LEU A 44 0.67 3.83 -0.38
CA LEU A 44 0.02 4.77 0.53
C LEU A 44 0.67 4.67 1.90
N VAL A 45 0.99 5.81 2.51
CA VAL A 45 1.48 5.89 3.88
C VAL A 45 0.41 6.47 4.80
N VAL A 46 0.24 5.86 5.97
CA VAL A 46 -0.56 6.38 7.08
C VAL A 46 0.39 6.72 8.23
N GLY A 47 0.32 7.95 8.77
CA GLY A 47 1.22 8.43 9.82
C GLY A 47 2.51 9.06 9.30
N ASP A 48 3.58 9.01 10.10
CA ASP A 48 4.83 9.72 9.81
C ASP A 48 5.72 8.95 8.80
N PRO A 49 5.95 9.48 7.59
CA PRO A 49 6.78 8.80 6.59
C PRO A 49 8.25 8.60 7.00
N GLN A 50 8.74 9.34 7.99
CA GLN A 50 10.12 9.24 8.49
C GLN A 50 10.28 8.31 9.70
N GLY A 51 9.17 7.92 10.34
CA GLY A 51 9.16 7.48 11.74
C GLY A 51 8.87 6.00 12.01
N ASN A 52 8.85 5.69 13.32
CA ASN A 52 8.45 4.39 13.90
C ASN A 52 6.93 4.32 14.18
N GLU A 53 6.14 5.15 13.51
CA GLU A 53 4.71 5.26 13.73
C GLU A 53 4.00 5.48 12.38
N ASN A 54 4.21 4.54 11.47
CA ASN A 54 3.51 4.53 10.19
C ASN A 54 3.03 3.14 9.79
N ILE A 55 2.11 3.12 8.85
CA ILE A 55 1.76 1.95 8.07
C ILE A 55 1.96 2.30 6.60
N LEU A 56 2.76 1.48 5.91
CA LEU A 56 2.85 1.48 4.46
C LEU A 56 1.89 0.43 3.92
N LEU A 57 1.01 0.82 3.00
CA LEU A 57 0.13 -0.05 2.23
C LEU A 57 0.61 -0.04 0.78
N SER A 58 1.03 -1.19 0.28
CA SER A 58 1.56 -1.35 -1.08
C SER A 58 0.59 -2.20 -1.90
N LEU A 59 0.22 -1.67 -3.05
CA LEU A 59 -0.61 -2.32 -4.05
C LEU A 59 0.20 -2.57 -5.31
N THR A 60 0.27 -3.83 -5.75
CA THR A 60 0.91 -4.22 -7.01
C THR A 60 -0.14 -4.74 -7.98
N ALA A 61 0.03 -4.47 -9.27
CA ALA A 61 -1.02 -4.63 -10.27
C ALA A 61 -2.27 -3.81 -9.88
N CYS A 62 -2.05 -2.53 -9.56
CA CYS A 62 -3.06 -1.53 -9.30
C CYS A 62 -3.83 -1.22 -10.58
N GLU A 63 -5.13 -1.49 -10.57
CA GLU A 63 -6.02 -1.38 -11.73
C GLU A 63 -6.88 -0.12 -11.67
N TYR A 64 -7.08 0.39 -10.46
CA TYR A 64 -7.91 1.55 -10.20
C TYR A 64 -7.31 2.33 -9.03
N LEU A 65 -7.26 3.65 -9.20
CA LEU A 65 -6.81 4.59 -8.18
C LEU A 65 -7.57 5.90 -8.36
N ALA A 66 -8.27 6.34 -7.32
CA ALA A 66 -8.95 7.63 -7.28
C ALA A 66 -9.04 8.15 -5.84
N GLY A 67 -9.16 9.47 -5.69
CA GLY A 67 -9.36 10.15 -4.41
C GLY A 67 -8.33 11.23 -4.12
N ALA A 68 -8.40 11.78 -2.90
CA ALA A 68 -7.44 12.77 -2.42
C ALA A 68 -6.03 12.17 -2.31
N MET A 69 -5.01 12.98 -2.64
CA MET A 69 -3.60 12.58 -2.48
C MET A 69 -3.13 12.63 -1.03
N ASP A 70 -3.76 13.45 -0.18
CA ASP A 70 -3.47 13.59 1.24
C ASP A 70 -4.77 13.95 1.97
N TRP A 71 -5.02 13.32 3.13
CA TRP A 71 -6.16 13.63 3.99
C TRP A 71 -5.87 13.26 5.44
N ASN A 72 -6.51 13.99 6.37
CA ASN A 72 -6.37 13.77 7.81
C ASN A 72 -7.36 12.72 8.32
N GLU A 73 -7.09 12.21 9.52
CA GLU A 73 -8.00 11.33 10.29
C GLU A 73 -8.54 10.13 9.48
N GLN A 74 -7.63 9.42 8.82
CA GLN A 74 -8.00 8.38 7.85
C GLN A 74 -8.93 7.32 8.45
N GLN A 75 -9.93 6.92 7.67
CA GLN A 75 -10.85 5.81 7.93
C GLN A 75 -10.64 4.67 6.93
N ILE A 76 -9.40 4.48 6.46
CA ILE A 76 -9.07 3.46 5.47
C ILE A 76 -9.44 2.07 5.97
N GLU A 77 -10.04 1.31 5.07
CA GLU A 77 -10.32 -0.11 5.19
C GLU A 77 -9.68 -0.87 4.03
N VAL A 78 -9.15 -2.04 4.35
CA VAL A 78 -8.69 -3.04 3.40
C VAL A 78 -9.77 -4.09 3.27
N ILE A 79 -10.24 -4.34 2.05
CA ILE A 79 -11.23 -5.37 1.74
C ILE A 79 -10.61 -6.39 0.80
N PHE A 80 -10.74 -7.67 1.14
CA PHE A 80 -10.41 -8.77 0.25
C PHE A 80 -11.70 -9.29 -0.41
N LYS A 81 -11.71 -9.37 -1.74
CA LYS A 81 -12.81 -9.96 -2.51
C LYS A 81 -12.29 -11.09 -3.39
N CYS A 82 -13.02 -12.21 -3.36
CA CYS A 82 -12.80 -13.36 -4.21
C CYS A 82 -13.95 -13.46 -5.24
N ASP A 83 -13.70 -13.03 -6.47
CA ASP A 83 -14.63 -13.13 -7.59
C ASP A 83 -14.25 -14.32 -8.48
N ARG A 84 -14.84 -15.48 -8.17
CA ARG A 84 -14.59 -16.74 -8.89
C ARG A 84 -15.27 -16.80 -10.25
N THR A 85 -16.07 -15.79 -10.62
CA THR A 85 -16.70 -15.73 -11.95
C THR A 85 -15.72 -15.27 -13.03
N LYS A 86 -14.64 -14.61 -12.62
CA LYS A 86 -13.58 -14.17 -13.52
C LYS A 86 -12.54 -15.28 -13.74
N GLN A 87 -12.27 -15.61 -15.00
CA GLN A 87 -11.24 -16.59 -15.39
C GLN A 87 -9.82 -16.15 -15.03
N GLN A 88 -9.59 -14.84 -14.89
CA GLN A 88 -8.33 -14.24 -14.47
C GLN A 88 -8.61 -13.25 -13.34
N ARG A 89 -7.70 -13.16 -12.34
CA ARG A 89 -7.80 -12.21 -11.21
C ARG A 89 -8.98 -12.49 -10.26
N VAL A 90 -9.06 -13.73 -9.81
CA VAL A 90 -10.05 -14.19 -8.82
C VAL A 90 -9.98 -13.38 -7.52
N TRP A 91 -8.79 -12.89 -7.15
CA TRP A 91 -8.59 -12.17 -5.90
C TRP A 91 -8.30 -10.69 -6.13
N ASN A 92 -9.01 -9.83 -5.41
CA ASN A 92 -8.81 -8.39 -5.42
C ASN A 92 -8.72 -7.85 -4.01
N PHE A 93 -7.81 -6.90 -3.82
CA PHE A 93 -7.69 -6.08 -2.62
C PHE A 93 -8.18 -4.68 -2.96
N ILE A 94 -9.02 -4.15 -2.08
CA ILE A 94 -9.55 -2.79 -2.20
C ILE A 94 -9.08 -2.03 -0.97
N LEU A 95 -8.36 -0.94 -1.18
CA LEU A 95 -8.18 0.09 -0.15
C LEU A 95 -9.27 1.12 -0.38
N GLN A 96 -10.05 1.45 0.64
CA GLN A 96 -11.09 2.47 0.54
C GLN A 96 -11.12 3.33 1.78
N ASP A 97 -11.40 4.61 1.59
CA ASP A 97 -11.81 5.54 2.65
C ASP A 97 -12.95 6.38 2.09
N GLU A 98 -14.19 6.00 2.43
CA GLU A 98 -15.39 6.63 1.88
C GLU A 98 -15.50 8.09 2.28
N SER A 99 -15.05 8.45 3.49
CA SER A 99 -15.10 9.82 4.00
C SER A 99 -14.18 10.77 3.21
N ALA A 100 -13.06 10.25 2.72
CA ALA A 100 -12.11 10.98 1.89
C ALA A 100 -12.37 10.84 0.38
N GLY A 101 -13.38 10.06 -0.02
CA GLY A 101 -13.62 9.72 -1.43
C GLY A 101 -12.47 8.95 -2.07
N PHE A 102 -11.69 8.20 -1.28
CA PHE A 102 -10.51 7.47 -1.74
C PHE A 102 -10.82 5.99 -2.01
N LYS A 103 -10.28 5.49 -3.11
CA LYS A 103 -10.37 4.08 -3.48
C LYS A 103 -9.23 3.65 -4.38
N ALA A 104 -8.62 2.52 -4.05
CA ALA A 104 -7.64 1.83 -4.89
C ALA A 104 -7.96 0.33 -4.97
N ILE A 105 -7.76 -0.29 -6.13
CA ILE A 105 -8.01 -1.72 -6.37
C ILE A 105 -6.77 -2.35 -7.00
N ALA A 106 -6.34 -3.49 -6.46
CA ALA A 106 -5.22 -4.23 -7.01
C ALA A 106 -5.34 -5.75 -6.81
N GLY A 107 -4.61 -6.51 -7.63
CA GLY A 107 -4.51 -7.96 -7.48
C GLY A 107 -3.61 -8.43 -6.33
N VAL A 108 -2.68 -7.58 -5.89
CA VAL A 108 -1.72 -7.91 -4.83
C VAL A 108 -1.66 -6.78 -3.80
N PHE A 109 -1.67 -7.16 -2.54
CA PHE A 109 -1.58 -6.24 -1.39
C PHE A 109 -0.51 -6.72 -0.40
N GLU A 110 0.33 -5.78 0.00
CA GLU A 110 1.28 -5.94 1.10
C GLU A 110 1.14 -4.74 2.05
N TRP A 111 1.43 -4.96 3.33
CA TRP A 111 1.55 -3.86 4.28
C TRP A 111 2.70 -4.08 5.26
N ARG A 112 3.26 -2.97 5.73
CA ARG A 112 4.37 -2.91 6.68
C ARG A 112 4.05 -1.87 7.75
N LYS A 113 4.50 -2.11 8.98
CA LYS A 113 4.38 -1.17 10.09
C LYS A 113 5.77 -0.65 10.46
N ASN A 114 5.88 0.63 10.80
CA ASN A 114 7.11 1.30 11.22
C ASN A 114 8.21 1.19 10.16
N PHE A 115 7.84 1.47 8.91
CA PHE A 115 8.71 1.35 7.75
C PHE A 115 9.37 2.69 7.42
N ASN A 116 10.70 2.72 7.37
CA ASN A 116 11.44 3.95 7.07
C ASN A 116 11.50 4.17 5.55
N LEU A 117 10.61 4.99 5.01
CA LEU A 117 10.51 5.25 3.57
C LEU A 117 11.72 6.03 3.02
N LEU A 118 12.33 6.91 3.82
CA LEU A 118 13.45 7.76 3.39
C LEU A 118 14.76 6.99 3.16
N LYS A 119 15.01 5.93 3.95
CA LYS A 119 16.15 5.03 3.72
C LYS A 119 16.06 4.30 2.38
N HIS A 120 14.87 4.16 1.82
CA HIS A 120 14.62 3.47 0.56
C HIS A 120 14.49 4.41 -0.66
N LEU A 121 14.58 5.73 -0.47
CA LEU A 121 14.61 6.72 -1.56
C LEU A 121 16.03 7.03 -2.09
N HIS A 122 17.07 6.38 -1.59
CA HIS A 122 18.42 6.51 -2.16
C HIS A 122 18.54 5.72 -3.47
N LEU A 123 18.11 6.34 -4.57
CA LEU A 123 18.56 6.02 -5.93
C LEU A 123 19.84 6.81 -6.26
N PRO A 124 20.59 6.37 -7.30
CA PRO A 124 21.94 5.85 -7.20
C PRO A 124 22.97 6.86 -6.67
N SER A 125 24.03 6.35 -6.03
CA SER A 125 25.23 7.10 -5.68
C SER A 125 25.61 8.06 -6.79
N GLU A 126 25.56 9.36 -6.50
CA GLU A 126 26.15 10.38 -7.35
C GLU A 126 27.57 9.94 -7.69
N ASN A 127 27.85 9.84 -8.99
CA ASN A 127 29.21 9.88 -9.51
C ASN A 127 29.81 11.22 -9.07
N VAL A 128 30.40 11.24 -7.88
CA VAL A 128 31.32 12.30 -7.52
C VAL A 128 32.56 12.08 -8.38
N ASN A 129 32.64 12.88 -9.44
CA ASN A 129 33.84 13.08 -10.23
C ASN A 129 35.00 13.37 -9.28
N ASN A 130 35.87 12.38 -9.04
CA ASN A 130 37.24 12.66 -8.63
C ASN A 130 38.01 13.11 -9.86
N THR A 131 37.83 14.38 -10.22
CA THR A 131 38.80 15.12 -11.00
C THR A 131 39.93 15.52 -10.05
N ASP A 132 40.80 14.56 -9.73
CA ASP A 132 42.12 14.90 -9.22
C ASP A 132 43.11 14.85 -10.38
N VAL A 133 43.36 16.05 -10.87
CA VAL A 133 44.53 16.41 -11.67
C VAL A 133 45.78 16.15 -10.83
N ILE A 134 46.66 15.29 -11.31
CA ILE A 134 48.11 15.43 -11.18
C ILE A 134 48.71 15.29 -12.57
#